data_AF-A0A940HRS9-F1
#
_entry.id   AF-A0A940HRS9-F1
#
_cell.length_a   1.000
_cell.length_b   1.000
_cell.length_c   1.000
_cell.angle_alpha   90.00
_cell.angle_beta   90.00
_cell.angle_gamma   90.00
#
_symmetry.space_group_name_H-M   'P 1'
#
loop_
_entity.id
_entity.type
_entity.pdbx_description
1 polymer ?
#
loop_
_entity_poly.entity_id
_entity_poly.type
_entity_poly.pdbx_seq_one_letter_code
_entity_poly.pdbx_strand_id
1 'polypeptide(L)'
;SFAVTTGKAYDAVSPEFKRAGDNVVLLRPDTGADGLPDAESLKALFGKVTALLRSGQALSCGTPGMGGVAESVMKSCFGGGFGFEFDPGLELNDIFAYDYGAFILELNGGTDPRSIGGTVLGRVAAEGSGFTFRGETVPYKAVQAAYEDKLEPVFSCNIAPAKTEVYDAAYRAADYPAPHIKCAKPKVLIPAFPGTNCEYDSAKAMFFAGADPEIIVIRNRSAEDIKRSVEQFSAALSKAQMVFIPGGFSGGDEPDGSGKFITAFFRSEAVKTGVTELLERRDGLMCGICNGFQALIKLGLVPYGKIVDPDENSPTLTFNTIMRHQSAIVRTRIASNKSPWLRFTHVGEVYSVPISHGEGRFVAAPELIRQLAENGQIATQYADLDGHASNDIAFNPNGSCCAVEGITSPDGRVFGKMGHSERAGKDLYRNVPGEYDMRMFEAAVKYFA
;
A
#
# COMPACT_ATOMS: atom_id res chain seq x y z
N SER A 1 1.87 -27.06 11.31
CA SER A 1 1.64 -26.46 12.64
C SER A 1 1.68 -24.95 12.49
N PHE A 2 1.02 -24.20 13.38
CA PHE A 2 1.12 -22.73 13.44
C PHE A 2 1.32 -22.33 14.91
N ALA A 3 2.19 -21.35 15.15
CA ALA A 3 2.49 -20.82 16.48
C ALA A 3 2.01 -19.37 16.56
N VAL A 4 1.43 -19.00 17.71
CA VAL A 4 0.92 -17.64 17.97
C VAL A 4 1.62 -17.08 19.20
N THR A 5 2.10 -15.84 19.08
CA THR A 5 2.60 -15.04 20.19
C THR A 5 2.30 -13.57 19.94
N THR A 6 2.53 -12.72 20.94
CA THR A 6 2.36 -11.26 20.83
C THR A 6 3.64 -10.55 21.28
N GLY A 7 3.87 -9.36 20.73
CA GLY A 7 5.03 -8.54 21.01
C GLY A 7 4.79 -7.09 20.65
N LYS A 8 5.78 -6.23 20.87
CA LYS A 8 5.71 -4.83 20.45
C LYS A 8 6.04 -4.76 18.96
N ALA A 9 5.24 -4.02 18.17
CA ALA A 9 5.43 -3.94 16.72
C ALA A 9 6.82 -3.41 16.33
N TYR A 10 7.36 -2.45 17.09
CA TYR A 10 8.70 -1.91 16.87
C TYR A 10 9.85 -2.89 17.20
N ASP A 11 9.59 -3.99 17.92
CA ASP A 11 10.58 -5.05 18.16
C ASP A 11 10.64 -6.04 16.98
N ALA A 12 9.68 -6.00 16.05
CA ALA A 12 9.66 -6.91 14.90
C ALA A 12 10.81 -6.58 13.93
N VAL A 13 11.52 -7.62 13.52
CA VAL A 13 12.61 -7.55 12.53
C VAL A 13 12.31 -8.46 11.36
N SER A 14 12.85 -8.11 10.21
CA SER A 14 12.69 -8.80 8.94
C SER A 14 14.03 -9.43 8.50
N PRO A 15 14.01 -10.48 7.67
CA PRO A 15 15.21 -11.25 7.35
C PRO A 15 16.15 -10.58 6.36
N GLU A 16 15.70 -9.61 5.56
CA GLU A 16 16.56 -8.96 4.56
C GLU A 16 17.76 -8.26 5.22
N PHE A 17 18.93 -8.39 4.61
CA PHE A 17 20.13 -7.73 5.09
C PHE A 17 20.01 -6.22 4.91
N LYS A 18 20.54 -5.47 5.86
CA LYS A 18 20.40 -4.02 5.94
C LYS A 18 21.60 -3.30 5.35
N ARG A 19 22.81 -3.90 5.38
CA ARG A 19 24.02 -3.16 5.04
C ARG A 19 25.18 -4.04 4.56
N ALA A 20 25.81 -3.61 3.47
CA ALA A 20 27.05 -4.20 2.98
C ALA A 20 28.21 -4.08 4.00
N GLY A 21 29.01 -5.12 4.10
CA GLY A 21 30.17 -5.25 4.99
C GLY A 21 29.87 -5.88 6.36
N ASP A 22 28.59 -5.98 6.74
CA ASP A 22 28.20 -6.56 8.02
C ASP A 22 28.43 -8.09 8.04
N ASN A 23 28.85 -8.62 9.19
CA ASN A 23 29.07 -10.05 9.35
C ASN A 23 27.74 -10.76 9.58
N VAL A 24 27.61 -11.95 9.02
CA VAL A 24 26.44 -12.80 9.22
C VAL A 24 26.86 -14.07 9.95
N VAL A 25 26.09 -14.43 10.98
CA VAL A 25 26.38 -15.61 11.82
C VAL A 25 25.18 -16.55 11.85
N LEU A 26 25.48 -17.83 12.07
CA LEU A 26 24.52 -18.90 12.29
C LEU A 26 24.60 -19.40 13.72
N LEU A 27 23.48 -19.29 14.43
CA LEU A 27 23.32 -19.80 15.78
C LEU A 27 22.45 -21.05 15.75
N ARG A 28 22.91 -22.12 16.39
CA ARG A 28 22.24 -23.42 16.41
C ARG A 28 21.91 -23.83 17.84
N PRO A 29 20.78 -24.54 18.06
CA PRO A 29 20.58 -25.29 19.28
C PRO A 29 21.48 -26.54 19.24
N ASP A 30 21.72 -27.12 20.41
CA ASP A 30 22.26 -28.47 20.48
C ASP A 30 21.25 -29.45 19.88
N THR A 31 21.74 -30.55 19.30
CA THR A 31 20.90 -31.60 18.72
C THR A 31 20.88 -32.85 19.60
N GLY A 32 19.69 -33.44 19.74
CA GLY A 32 19.50 -34.73 20.39
C GLY A 32 20.00 -35.89 19.53
N ALA A 33 19.97 -37.10 20.12
CA ALA A 33 20.38 -38.32 19.44
C ALA A 33 19.48 -38.70 18.24
N ASP A 34 18.28 -38.14 18.17
CA ASP A 34 17.31 -38.28 17.07
C ASP A 34 17.53 -37.24 15.94
N GLY A 35 18.53 -36.36 16.08
CA GLY A 35 18.83 -35.30 15.13
C GLY A 35 17.88 -34.10 15.21
N LEU A 36 17.01 -34.04 16.21
CA LEU A 36 16.14 -32.89 16.46
C LEU A 36 16.79 -31.90 17.44
N PRO A 37 16.41 -30.61 17.41
CA PRO A 37 16.86 -29.64 18.41
C PRO A 37 16.51 -30.07 19.84
N ASP A 38 17.49 -30.03 20.74
CA ASP A 38 17.24 -30.13 22.17
C ASP A 38 16.36 -28.96 22.64
N ALA A 39 15.34 -29.28 23.44
CA ALA A 39 14.31 -28.32 23.80
C ALA A 39 14.82 -27.18 24.69
N GLU A 40 15.73 -27.46 25.63
CA GLU A 40 16.25 -26.44 26.55
C GLU A 40 17.30 -25.57 25.85
N SER A 41 18.17 -26.17 25.03
CA SER A 41 19.11 -25.45 24.18
C SER A 41 18.38 -24.53 23.19
N LEU A 42 17.29 -25.00 22.58
CA LEU A 42 16.47 -24.18 21.69
C LEU A 42 15.79 -23.00 22.40
N LYS A 43 15.24 -23.19 23.60
CA LYS A 43 14.67 -22.08 24.40
C LYS A 43 15.74 -21.06 24.78
N ALA A 44 16.93 -21.52 25.19
CA ALA A 44 18.06 -20.64 25.48
C ALA A 44 18.47 -19.83 24.25
N LEU A 45 18.49 -20.47 23.07
CA LEU A 45 18.77 -19.82 21.80
C LEU A 45 17.73 -18.74 21.46
N PHE A 46 16.43 -19.01 21.63
CA PHE A 46 15.39 -17.99 21.44
C PHE A 46 15.61 -16.77 22.34
N GLY A 47 15.96 -16.99 23.61
CA GLY A 47 16.28 -15.92 24.56
C GLY A 47 17.48 -15.08 24.09
N LYS A 48 18.54 -15.74 23.63
CA LYS A 48 19.76 -15.10 23.11
C LYS A 48 19.48 -14.28 21.86
N VAL A 49 18.82 -14.86 20.86
CA VAL A 49 18.46 -14.16 19.61
C VAL A 49 17.59 -12.93 19.92
N THR A 50 16.60 -13.07 20.79
CA THR A 50 15.75 -11.95 21.21
C THR A 50 16.55 -10.84 21.87
N ALA A 51 17.53 -11.16 22.73
CA ALA A 51 18.38 -10.18 23.38
C ALA A 51 19.30 -9.44 22.39
N LEU A 52 19.85 -10.15 21.41
CA LEU A 52 20.70 -9.55 20.36
C LEU A 52 19.93 -8.57 19.47
N LEU A 53 18.69 -8.93 19.11
CA LEU A 53 17.82 -8.05 18.31
C LEU A 53 17.40 -6.81 19.11
N ARG A 54 16.99 -6.99 20.37
CA ARG A 54 16.54 -5.87 21.22
C ARG A 54 17.66 -4.91 21.61
N SER A 55 18.89 -5.40 21.74
CA SER A 55 20.07 -4.56 22.00
C SER A 55 20.59 -3.85 20.74
N GLY A 56 20.06 -4.18 19.56
CA GLY A 56 20.55 -3.67 18.28
C GLY A 56 21.87 -4.28 17.83
N GLN A 57 22.39 -5.30 18.52
CA GLN A 57 23.58 -6.04 18.12
C GLN A 57 23.36 -6.87 16.85
N ALA A 58 22.14 -7.35 16.64
CA ALA A 58 21.69 -7.95 15.39
C ALA A 58 20.65 -7.04 14.70
N LEU A 59 20.74 -6.93 13.38
CA LEU A 59 19.95 -6.01 12.53
C LEU A 59 18.84 -6.72 11.74
N SER A 60 19.07 -7.99 11.41
CA SER A 60 18.10 -8.84 10.72
C SER A 60 18.12 -10.25 11.32
N CYS A 61 17.06 -11.01 11.07
CA CYS A 61 16.95 -12.39 11.54
C CYS A 61 16.15 -13.23 10.56
N GLY A 62 16.73 -14.36 10.13
CA GLY A 62 16.08 -15.39 9.33
C GLY A 62 16.33 -16.78 9.90
N THR A 63 15.68 -17.79 9.33
CA THR A 63 15.90 -19.20 9.67
C THR A 63 16.23 -19.98 8.39
N PRO A 64 17.14 -20.96 8.41
CA PRO A 64 17.38 -21.85 7.27
C PRO A 64 16.10 -22.55 6.80
N GLY A 65 15.91 -22.59 5.47
CA GLY A 65 14.80 -23.30 4.81
C GLY A 65 15.22 -24.69 4.30
N MET A 66 14.52 -25.17 3.27
CA MET A 66 14.83 -26.46 2.63
C MET A 66 16.06 -26.40 1.71
N GLY A 67 16.55 -25.21 1.37
CA GLY A 67 17.85 -25.02 0.71
C GLY A 67 18.96 -24.64 1.67
N GLY A 68 18.77 -24.84 2.98
CA GLY A 68 19.78 -24.57 4.01
C GLY A 68 20.10 -23.08 4.15
N VAL A 69 21.35 -22.80 4.53
CA VAL A 69 21.87 -21.44 4.67
C VAL A 69 21.89 -20.70 3.34
N ALA A 70 22.23 -21.39 2.25
CA ALA A 70 22.32 -20.80 0.91
C ALA A 70 20.99 -20.12 0.51
N GLU A 71 19.86 -20.82 0.64
CA GLU A 71 18.54 -20.28 0.32
C GLU A 71 18.22 -19.06 1.18
N SER A 72 18.46 -19.13 2.49
CA SER A 72 18.10 -18.05 3.40
C SER A 72 18.99 -16.82 3.22
N VAL A 73 20.29 -16.99 2.98
CA VAL A 73 21.21 -15.91 2.61
C VAL A 73 20.78 -15.27 1.30
N MET A 74 20.51 -16.08 0.27
CA MET A 74 20.01 -15.62 -1.03
C MET A 74 18.76 -14.74 -0.88
N LYS A 75 17.73 -15.25 -0.18
CA LYS A 75 16.48 -14.50 0.05
C LYS A 75 16.71 -13.22 0.85
N SER A 76 17.62 -13.24 1.82
CA SER A 76 17.97 -12.08 2.65
C SER A 76 18.70 -11.00 1.85
N CYS A 77 19.45 -11.38 0.81
CA CYS A 77 20.13 -10.47 -0.10
C CYS A 77 19.18 -9.78 -1.10
N PHE A 78 18.14 -10.48 -1.59
CA PHE A 78 17.31 -9.99 -2.69
C PHE A 78 16.60 -8.65 -2.43
N GLY A 79 16.08 -8.45 -1.21
CA GLY A 79 15.31 -7.23 -0.89
C GLY A 79 16.13 -5.94 -1.03
N GLY A 80 17.42 -5.98 -0.72
CA GLY A 80 18.34 -4.85 -0.84
C GLY A 80 19.26 -4.91 -2.06
N GLY A 81 19.13 -5.91 -2.93
CA GLY A 81 20.03 -6.08 -4.07
C GLY A 81 21.46 -6.50 -3.70
N PHE A 82 21.71 -6.87 -2.44
CA PHE A 82 23.05 -7.18 -1.94
C PHE A 82 23.61 -8.47 -2.52
N GLY A 83 24.94 -8.58 -2.56
CA GLY A 83 25.62 -9.86 -2.71
C GLY A 83 25.94 -10.49 -1.36
N PHE A 84 26.64 -11.63 -1.39
CA PHE A 84 27.17 -12.27 -0.19
C PHE A 84 28.49 -12.97 -0.46
N GLU A 85 29.47 -12.78 0.43
CA GLU A 85 30.73 -13.50 0.42
C GLU A 85 30.74 -14.48 1.59
N PHE A 86 30.70 -15.78 1.28
CA PHE A 86 30.79 -16.85 2.27
C PHE A 86 32.21 -16.97 2.83
N ASP A 87 32.31 -17.28 4.12
CA ASP A 87 33.60 -17.56 4.75
C ASP A 87 34.27 -18.76 4.05
N PRO A 88 35.53 -18.63 3.57
CA PRO A 88 36.19 -19.68 2.80
C PRO A 88 36.47 -20.95 3.61
N GLY A 89 36.45 -20.86 4.95
CA GLY A 89 36.63 -21.98 5.87
C GLY A 89 35.38 -22.83 6.09
N LEU A 90 34.22 -22.43 5.56
CA LEU A 90 33.02 -23.27 5.56
C LEU A 90 33.17 -24.45 4.61
N GLU A 91 32.48 -25.54 4.92
CA GLU A 91 32.27 -26.66 4.01
C GLU A 91 30.90 -26.55 3.32
N LEU A 92 30.72 -27.24 2.19
CA LEU A 92 29.44 -27.21 1.46
C LEU A 92 28.26 -27.69 2.32
N ASN A 93 28.51 -28.61 3.27
CA ASN A 93 27.48 -29.02 4.22
C ASN A 93 27.07 -27.89 5.16
N ASP A 94 27.97 -26.98 5.57
CA ASP A 94 27.60 -25.82 6.39
C ASP A 94 26.68 -24.85 5.65
N ILE A 95 26.72 -24.88 4.31
CA ILE A 95 25.99 -23.97 3.42
C ILE A 95 24.64 -24.57 2.98
N PHE A 96 24.60 -25.87 2.70
CA PHE A 96 23.43 -26.52 2.07
C PHE A 96 22.69 -27.55 2.94
N ALA A 97 23.21 -27.91 4.12
CA ALA A 97 22.52 -28.86 4.99
C ALA A 97 21.29 -28.24 5.68
N TYR A 98 20.45 -29.11 6.24
CA TYR A 98 19.32 -28.72 7.08
C TYR A 98 19.78 -28.34 8.47
N ASP A 99 19.32 -27.18 8.95
CA ASP A 99 19.64 -26.63 10.26
C ASP A 99 18.34 -26.20 10.96
N TYR A 100 17.50 -27.18 11.32
CA TYR A 100 16.22 -26.91 11.97
C TYR A 100 16.41 -26.24 13.33
N GLY A 101 15.64 -25.19 13.60
CA GLY A 101 15.71 -24.42 14.85
C GLY A 101 16.89 -23.42 14.91
N ALA A 102 17.70 -23.32 13.86
CA ALA A 102 18.80 -22.37 13.79
C ALA A 102 18.36 -20.99 13.30
N PHE A 103 19.17 -19.98 13.61
CA PHE A 103 18.94 -18.57 13.26
C PHE A 103 20.14 -17.96 12.55
N ILE A 104 19.88 -17.27 11.45
CA ILE A 104 20.84 -16.47 10.70
C ILE A 104 20.65 -15.02 11.13
N LEU A 105 21.71 -14.40 11.64
CA LEU A 105 21.69 -13.01 12.11
C LEU A 105 22.72 -12.17 11.35
N GLU A 106 22.29 -11.05 10.79
CA GLU A 106 23.18 -9.96 10.42
C GLU A 106 23.56 -9.17 11.67
N LEU A 107 24.85 -9.09 11.95
CA LEU A 107 25.37 -8.37 13.11
C LEU A 107 25.73 -6.94 12.72
N ASN A 108 25.44 -5.99 13.61
CA ASN A 108 25.91 -4.63 13.41
C ASN A 108 27.45 -4.59 13.37
N GLY A 109 28.00 -3.61 12.65
CA GLY A 109 29.46 -3.49 12.46
C GLY A 109 30.29 -3.28 13.74
N GLY A 110 29.67 -2.97 14.88
CA GLY A 110 30.35 -2.85 16.19
C GLY A 110 30.39 -4.16 16.99
N THR A 111 29.72 -5.21 16.52
CA THR A 111 29.61 -6.49 17.21
C THR A 111 30.63 -7.48 16.67
N ASP A 112 31.55 -7.97 17.53
CA ASP A 112 32.51 -9.02 17.14
C ASP A 112 31.74 -10.35 16.98
N PRO A 113 31.69 -10.95 15.77
CA PRO A 113 30.97 -12.21 15.55
C PRO A 113 31.49 -13.35 16.44
N ARG A 114 32.77 -13.32 16.84
CA ARG A 114 33.35 -14.34 17.73
C ARG A 114 32.83 -14.24 19.16
N SER A 115 32.43 -13.03 19.60
CA SER A 115 31.86 -12.81 20.94
C SER A 115 30.43 -13.32 21.07
N ILE A 116 29.71 -13.42 19.94
CA ILE A 116 28.34 -13.94 19.91
C ILE A 116 28.33 -15.46 20.03
N GLY A 117 29.40 -16.14 19.59
CA GLY A 117 29.43 -17.61 19.45
C GLY A 117 28.56 -18.09 18.28
N GLY A 118 28.78 -19.32 17.82
CA GLY A 118 28.17 -19.85 16.59
C GLY A 118 29.13 -19.82 15.40
N THR A 119 28.60 -20.09 14.21
CA THR A 119 29.39 -20.17 12.97
C THR A 119 29.33 -18.83 12.23
N VAL A 120 30.48 -18.27 11.85
CA VAL A 120 30.52 -17.11 10.96
C VAL A 120 30.25 -17.59 9.55
N LEU A 121 29.15 -17.13 8.95
CA LEU A 121 28.76 -17.55 7.61
C LEU A 121 29.49 -16.75 6.52
N GLY A 122 29.87 -15.52 6.81
CA GLY A 122 30.47 -14.62 5.84
C GLY A 122 30.03 -13.18 6.05
N ARG A 123 30.04 -12.40 4.97
CA ARG A 123 29.72 -10.98 4.97
C ARG A 123 28.76 -10.59 3.86
N VAL A 124 27.89 -9.65 4.16
CA VAL A 124 27.04 -9.00 3.16
C VAL A 124 27.95 -8.25 2.18
N ALA A 125 27.83 -8.51 0.89
CA ALA A 125 28.63 -7.85 -0.13
C ALA A 125 27.86 -6.69 -0.77
N ALA A 126 28.56 -5.86 -1.55
CA ALA A 126 27.95 -4.70 -2.21
C ALA A 126 26.80 -5.11 -3.15
N GLU A 127 25.90 -4.17 -3.42
CA GLU A 127 24.77 -4.38 -4.33
C GLU A 127 25.24 -4.87 -5.71
N GLY A 128 24.57 -5.90 -6.23
CA GLY A 128 24.85 -6.49 -7.54
C GLY A 128 26.11 -7.36 -7.65
N SER A 129 26.91 -7.50 -6.58
CA SER A 129 28.19 -8.23 -6.62
C SER A 129 28.07 -9.76 -6.80
N GLY A 130 26.93 -10.36 -6.48
CA GLY A 130 26.69 -11.80 -6.61
C GLY A 130 26.99 -12.58 -5.32
N PHE A 131 27.15 -13.89 -5.47
CA PHE A 131 27.36 -14.81 -4.35
C PHE A 131 28.69 -15.52 -4.51
N THR A 132 29.62 -15.28 -3.59
CA THR A 132 31.02 -15.71 -3.71
C THR A 132 31.38 -16.74 -2.64
N PHE A 133 32.06 -17.81 -3.04
CA PHE A 133 32.64 -18.81 -2.14
C PHE A 133 33.97 -19.32 -2.69
N ARG A 134 35.04 -19.27 -1.88
CA ARG A 134 36.40 -19.71 -2.25
C ARG A 134 36.91 -19.15 -3.59
N GLY A 135 36.55 -17.89 -3.90
CA GLY A 135 36.97 -17.18 -5.11
C GLY A 135 36.09 -17.41 -6.34
N GLU A 136 35.13 -18.34 -6.28
CA GLU A 136 34.13 -18.52 -7.33
C GLU A 136 32.90 -17.67 -7.04
N THR A 137 32.33 -17.02 -8.07
CA THR A 137 31.19 -16.11 -7.91
C THR A 137 30.07 -16.47 -8.88
N VAL A 138 28.86 -16.64 -8.34
CA VAL A 138 27.63 -16.73 -9.14
C VAL A 138 27.03 -15.33 -9.27
N PRO A 139 26.78 -14.83 -10.49
CA PRO A 139 26.23 -13.47 -10.67
C PRO A 139 24.87 -13.30 -10.01
N TYR A 140 24.66 -12.16 -9.32
CA TYR A 140 23.41 -11.83 -8.63
C TYR A 140 22.18 -12.02 -9.54
N LYS A 141 22.25 -11.47 -10.76
CA LYS A 141 21.15 -11.53 -11.73
C LYS A 141 20.82 -12.94 -12.21
N ALA A 142 21.80 -13.83 -12.26
CA ALA A 142 21.56 -15.23 -12.61
C ALA A 142 20.76 -15.95 -11.50
N VAL A 143 21.12 -15.70 -10.23
CA VAL A 143 20.41 -16.27 -9.08
C VAL A 143 19.00 -15.69 -8.94
N GLN A 144 18.87 -14.38 -9.12
CA GLN A 144 17.57 -13.69 -9.11
C GLN A 144 16.64 -14.25 -10.20
N ALA A 145 17.11 -14.33 -11.44
CA ALA A 145 16.32 -14.87 -12.56
C ALA A 145 15.91 -16.33 -12.30
N ALA A 146 16.83 -17.19 -11.83
CA ALA A 146 16.50 -18.57 -11.51
C ALA A 146 15.38 -18.72 -10.46
N TYR A 147 15.28 -17.77 -9.52
CA TYR A 147 14.23 -17.73 -8.51
C TYR A 147 12.91 -17.17 -9.06
N GLU A 148 12.95 -16.00 -9.70
CA GLU A 148 11.77 -15.27 -10.18
C GLU A 148 11.12 -15.97 -11.40
N ASP A 149 11.91 -16.48 -12.33
CA ASP A 149 11.42 -17.10 -13.57
C ASP A 149 10.70 -18.44 -13.32
N LYS A 150 10.89 -19.05 -12.15
CA LYS A 150 10.31 -20.35 -11.84
C LYS A 150 8.79 -20.35 -11.92
N LEU A 151 8.16 -19.24 -11.52
CA LEU A 151 6.71 -19.10 -11.52
C LEU A 151 6.18 -18.27 -12.69
N GLU A 152 7.03 -17.59 -13.46
CA GLU A 152 6.62 -16.74 -14.58
C GLU A 152 5.70 -17.45 -15.60
N PRO A 153 5.91 -18.74 -15.97
CA PRO A 153 5.01 -19.46 -16.88
C PRO A 153 3.60 -19.71 -16.34
N VAL A 154 3.40 -19.63 -15.02
CA VAL A 154 2.10 -19.86 -14.34
C VAL A 154 1.49 -18.56 -13.86
N PHE A 155 2.31 -17.71 -13.24
CA PHE A 155 1.96 -16.41 -12.68
C PHE A 155 2.81 -15.31 -13.32
N SER A 156 2.53 -14.99 -14.58
CA SER A 156 3.28 -13.93 -15.27
C SER A 156 3.19 -12.59 -14.53
N CYS A 157 4.34 -12.02 -14.25
CA CYS A 157 4.55 -10.72 -13.61
C CYS A 157 5.28 -9.75 -14.56
N ASN A 158 6.03 -10.26 -15.55
CA ASN A 158 6.80 -9.48 -16.50
C ASN A 158 5.99 -9.21 -17.77
N ILE A 159 4.99 -8.33 -17.65
CA ILE A 159 4.13 -7.95 -18.78
C ILE A 159 4.70 -6.71 -19.46
N ALA A 160 4.80 -6.77 -20.79
CA ALA A 160 5.25 -5.63 -21.58
C ALA A 160 4.37 -4.39 -21.27
N PRO A 161 4.99 -3.24 -20.97
CA PRO A 161 4.24 -2.03 -20.65
C PRO A 161 3.36 -1.62 -21.82
N ALA A 162 2.21 -1.02 -21.50
CA ALA A 162 1.35 -0.46 -22.52
C ALA A 162 2.11 0.62 -23.32
N LYS A 163 2.00 0.60 -24.64
CA LYS A 163 2.58 1.60 -25.54
C LYS A 163 1.80 2.93 -25.53
N THR A 164 1.24 3.29 -24.38
CA THR A 164 0.54 4.55 -24.17
C THR A 164 1.53 5.62 -23.76
N GLU A 165 1.28 6.86 -24.17
CA GLU A 165 2.05 8.01 -23.71
C GLU A 165 1.90 8.16 -22.18
N VAL A 166 3.01 8.44 -21.50
CA VAL A 166 3.05 8.77 -20.07
C VAL A 166 3.97 9.97 -19.88
N TYR A 167 3.53 10.89 -19.05
CA TYR A 167 4.26 12.10 -18.70
C TYR A 167 3.91 12.51 -17.28
N ASP A 168 4.78 13.31 -16.68
CA ASP A 168 4.54 13.90 -15.37
C ASP A 168 3.54 15.05 -15.51
N ALA A 169 2.26 14.78 -15.25
CA ALA A 169 1.27 15.84 -15.13
C ALA A 169 1.66 16.75 -13.95
N ALA A 170 1.49 18.06 -14.13
CA ALA A 170 1.90 19.05 -13.15
C ALA A 170 0.92 20.23 -13.15
N TYR A 171 0.22 20.41 -12.03
CA TYR A 171 -0.65 21.56 -11.79
C TYR A 171 -0.44 22.09 -10.38
N ARG A 172 0.06 23.33 -10.27
CA ARG A 172 0.30 24.01 -8.99
C ARG A 172 -0.85 24.97 -8.72
N ALA A 173 -1.61 24.69 -7.67
CA ALA A 173 -2.70 25.56 -7.24
C ALA A 173 -2.15 26.91 -6.75
N ALA A 174 -2.76 28.01 -7.20
CA ALA A 174 -2.47 29.34 -6.67
C ALA A 174 -3.35 29.68 -5.46
N ASP A 175 -4.56 29.13 -5.44
CA ASP A 175 -5.55 29.29 -4.39
C ASP A 175 -6.31 27.97 -4.17
N TYR A 176 -7.15 27.98 -3.13
CA TYR A 176 -7.99 26.87 -2.74
C TYR A 176 -9.40 27.39 -2.52
N PRO A 177 -10.45 26.58 -2.80
CA PRO A 177 -11.80 26.94 -2.39
C PRO A 177 -11.83 27.14 -0.86
N ALA A 178 -12.74 27.98 -0.41
CA ALA A 178 -13.02 28.20 1.01
C ALA A 178 -14.41 27.64 1.34
N PRO A 179 -14.61 27.07 2.53
CA PRO A 179 -15.91 26.59 2.93
C PRO A 179 -16.86 27.76 3.20
N HIS A 180 -18.11 27.62 2.77
CA HIS A 180 -19.19 28.49 3.28
C HIS A 180 -19.46 28.24 4.77
N ILE A 181 -19.31 27.00 5.24
CA ILE A 181 -19.54 26.62 6.65
C ILE A 181 -18.21 26.31 7.35
N LYS A 182 -17.80 27.16 8.28
CA LYS A 182 -16.64 26.90 9.14
C LYS A 182 -17.01 26.07 10.36
N CYS A 183 -16.13 25.17 10.77
CA CYS A 183 -16.27 24.42 12.02
C CYS A 183 -14.91 23.89 12.51
N ALA A 184 -14.71 23.88 13.82
CA ALA A 184 -13.46 23.41 14.42
C ALA A 184 -13.29 21.88 14.33
N LYS A 185 -14.40 21.13 14.38
CA LYS A 185 -14.45 19.67 14.33
C LYS A 185 -15.48 19.21 13.30
N PRO A 186 -15.13 19.12 12.01
CA PRO A 186 -16.08 18.76 10.95
C PRO A 186 -16.58 17.32 11.11
N LYS A 187 -17.89 17.13 10.93
CA LYS A 187 -18.51 15.80 10.92
C LYS A 187 -18.30 15.14 9.56
N VAL A 188 -17.83 13.89 9.59
CA VAL A 188 -17.52 13.08 8.41
C VAL A 188 -18.47 11.89 8.38
N LEU A 189 -19.29 11.79 7.35
CA LEU A 189 -20.20 10.67 7.20
C LEU A 189 -19.56 9.54 6.39
N ILE A 190 -19.56 8.33 6.94
CA ILE A 190 -18.93 7.15 6.36
C ILE A 190 -19.99 6.07 6.15
N PRO A 191 -20.55 5.90 4.94
CA PRO A 191 -21.47 4.81 4.67
C PRO A 191 -20.71 3.48 4.60
N ALA A 192 -21.13 2.51 5.41
CA ALA A 192 -20.65 1.13 5.38
C ALA A 192 -21.70 0.24 4.72
N PHE A 193 -21.43 -0.23 3.51
CA PHE A 193 -22.29 -1.14 2.78
C PHE A 193 -21.89 -2.59 3.11
N PRO A 194 -22.77 -3.59 2.91
CA PRO A 194 -22.37 -4.98 2.98
C PRO A 194 -21.23 -5.25 1.99
N GLY A 195 -20.09 -5.73 2.52
CA GLY A 195 -18.86 -5.95 1.77
C GLY A 195 -17.84 -4.82 1.86
N THR A 196 -18.20 -3.64 2.38
CA THR A 196 -17.23 -2.62 2.80
C THR A 196 -16.34 -3.20 3.91
N ASN A 197 -15.04 -2.88 3.87
CA ASN A 197 -14.07 -3.42 4.83
C ASN A 197 -12.96 -2.44 5.26
N CYS A 198 -13.07 -1.17 4.88
CA CYS A 198 -12.10 -0.11 5.22
C CYS A 198 -12.71 1.00 6.08
N GLU A 199 -13.99 0.90 6.47
CA GLU A 199 -14.72 1.94 7.19
C GLU A 199 -14.09 2.30 8.55
N TYR A 200 -13.52 1.31 9.24
CA TYR A 200 -12.82 1.54 10.50
C TYR A 200 -11.47 2.25 10.31
N ASP A 201 -10.73 1.90 9.25
CA ASP A 201 -9.47 2.57 8.92
C ASP A 201 -9.74 4.03 8.51
N SER A 202 -10.74 4.26 7.66
CA SER A 202 -11.17 5.62 7.27
C SER A 202 -11.62 6.45 8.47
N ALA A 203 -12.44 5.87 9.36
CA ALA A 203 -12.90 6.56 10.57
C ALA A 203 -11.73 6.90 11.50
N LYS A 204 -10.81 5.96 11.72
CA LYS A 204 -9.62 6.15 12.55
C LYS A 204 -8.71 7.25 12.00
N ALA A 205 -8.46 7.25 10.68
CA ALA A 205 -7.64 8.27 10.03
C ALA A 205 -8.26 9.68 10.17
N MET A 206 -9.57 9.82 9.91
CA MET A 206 -10.28 11.10 10.07
C MET A 206 -10.34 11.55 11.53
N PHE A 207 -10.54 10.62 12.47
CA PHE A 207 -10.51 10.92 13.90
C PHE A 207 -9.15 11.48 14.34
N PHE A 208 -8.04 10.84 13.93
CA PHE A 208 -6.69 11.33 14.26
C PHE A 208 -6.35 12.66 13.60
N ALA A 209 -6.93 12.96 12.43
CA ALA A 209 -6.82 14.26 11.80
C ALA A 209 -7.63 15.38 12.51
N GLY A 210 -8.47 15.03 13.49
CA GLY A 210 -9.27 15.97 14.28
C GLY A 210 -10.73 16.12 13.82
N ALA A 211 -11.24 15.21 12.98
CA ALA A 211 -12.65 15.20 12.57
C ALA A 211 -13.57 14.47 13.55
N ASP A 212 -14.88 14.49 13.29
CA ASP A 212 -15.91 13.71 13.98
C ASP A 212 -16.53 12.66 13.04
N PRO A 213 -15.90 11.48 12.87
CA PRO A 213 -16.40 10.47 11.95
C PRO A 213 -17.62 9.74 12.50
N GLU A 214 -18.62 9.53 11.64
CA GLU A 214 -19.85 8.79 11.92
C GLU A 214 -20.03 7.70 10.87
N ILE A 215 -19.91 6.43 11.28
CA ILE A 215 -20.17 5.28 10.41
C ILE A 215 -21.67 5.00 10.40
N ILE A 216 -22.28 4.95 9.21
CA ILE A 216 -23.67 4.52 9.01
C ILE A 216 -23.69 3.22 8.23
N VAL A 217 -24.20 2.17 8.87
CA VAL A 217 -24.41 0.87 8.24
C VAL A 217 -25.63 0.94 7.31
N ILE A 218 -25.42 0.68 6.02
CA ILE A 218 -26.46 0.61 5.01
C ILE A 218 -27.06 -0.80 5.00
N ARG A 219 -28.29 -0.93 5.50
CA ARG A 219 -29.02 -2.19 5.54
C ARG A 219 -29.75 -2.41 4.22
N ASN A 220 -29.67 -3.63 3.70
CA ASN A 220 -30.23 -3.97 2.39
C ASN A 220 -30.96 -5.33 2.35
N ARG A 221 -31.35 -5.88 3.51
CA ARG A 221 -32.01 -7.19 3.60
C ARG A 221 -33.47 -7.16 3.15
N SER A 222 -34.09 -5.98 3.10
CA SER A 222 -35.47 -5.77 2.68
C SER A 222 -35.65 -4.37 2.08
N ALA A 223 -36.74 -4.13 1.35
CA ALA A 223 -37.05 -2.80 0.82
C ALA A 223 -37.22 -1.74 1.94
N GLU A 224 -37.80 -2.14 3.07
CA GLU A 224 -37.95 -1.28 4.26
C GLU A 224 -36.59 -0.95 4.88
N ASP A 225 -35.65 -1.90 4.94
CA ASP A 225 -34.28 -1.64 5.40
C ASP A 225 -33.56 -0.62 4.51
N ILE A 226 -33.73 -0.72 3.19
CA ILE A 226 -33.16 0.22 2.22
C ILE A 226 -33.74 1.61 2.45
N LYS A 227 -35.07 1.72 2.56
CA LYS A 227 -35.76 2.98 2.82
C LYS A 227 -35.28 3.64 4.12
N ARG A 228 -35.23 2.88 5.22
CA ARG A 228 -34.70 3.36 6.51
C ARG A 228 -33.24 3.78 6.42
N SER A 229 -32.42 3.07 5.65
CA SER A 229 -31.02 3.43 5.46
C SER A 229 -30.87 4.73 4.68
N VAL A 230 -31.69 4.96 3.66
CA VAL A 230 -31.76 6.24 2.92
C VAL A 230 -32.19 7.38 3.85
N GLU A 231 -33.27 7.20 4.61
CA GLU A 231 -33.76 8.21 5.55
C GLU A 231 -32.71 8.57 6.61
N GLN A 232 -32.10 7.57 7.24
CA GLN A 232 -31.07 7.75 8.26
C GLN A 232 -29.82 8.44 7.68
N PHE A 233 -29.35 8.01 6.51
CA PHE A 233 -28.19 8.59 5.86
C PHE A 233 -28.45 10.04 5.44
N SER A 234 -29.58 10.34 4.80
CA SER A 234 -29.94 11.71 4.40
C SER A 234 -30.06 12.65 5.61
N ALA A 235 -30.65 12.17 6.71
CA ALA A 235 -30.75 12.95 7.95
C ALA A 235 -29.36 13.28 8.53
N ALA A 236 -28.42 12.33 8.53
CA ALA A 236 -27.06 12.58 8.97
C ALA A 236 -26.26 13.47 8.00
N LEU A 237 -26.45 13.28 6.69
CA LEU A 237 -25.78 14.05 5.63
C LEU A 237 -26.09 15.54 5.71
N SER A 238 -27.32 15.91 6.09
CA SER A 238 -27.71 17.31 6.30
C SER A 238 -26.89 18.03 7.38
N LYS A 239 -26.27 17.28 8.29
CA LYS A 239 -25.45 17.79 9.42
C LYS A 239 -23.95 17.63 9.20
N ALA A 240 -23.54 16.75 8.29
CA ALA A 240 -22.15 16.48 7.97
C ALA A 240 -21.52 17.56 7.09
N GLN A 241 -20.21 17.76 7.22
CA GLN A 241 -19.40 18.65 6.36
C GLN A 241 -18.64 17.84 5.30
N MET A 242 -18.47 16.55 5.53
CA MET A 242 -17.78 15.66 4.61
C MET A 242 -18.54 14.34 4.43
N VAL A 243 -18.38 13.73 3.25
CA VAL A 243 -18.69 12.31 3.03
C VAL A 243 -17.41 11.60 2.62
N PHE A 244 -17.10 10.49 3.29
CA PHE A 244 -15.98 9.63 2.93
C PHE A 244 -16.54 8.26 2.58
N ILE A 245 -16.41 7.85 1.31
CA ILE A 245 -16.80 6.52 0.86
C ILE A 245 -15.57 5.58 0.96
N PRO A 246 -15.57 4.62 1.89
CA PRO A 246 -14.44 3.73 2.14
C PRO A 246 -14.26 2.68 1.04
N GLY A 247 -13.09 2.02 1.05
CA GLY A 247 -12.81 0.85 0.22
C GLY A 247 -13.49 -0.44 0.68
N GLY A 248 -13.39 -1.48 -0.14
CA GLY A 248 -13.96 -2.81 0.11
C GLY A 248 -14.50 -3.44 -1.17
N PHE A 249 -15.45 -4.35 -1.01
CA PHE A 249 -16.11 -5.09 -2.09
C PHE A 249 -17.63 -4.94 -1.93
N SER A 250 -18.15 -3.71 -2.04
CA SER A 250 -19.58 -3.46 -1.77
C SER A 250 -20.47 -4.28 -2.72
N GLY A 251 -21.38 -5.07 -2.15
CA GLY A 251 -22.19 -6.01 -2.93
C GLY A 251 -21.41 -7.17 -3.56
N GLY A 252 -20.19 -7.45 -3.10
CA GLY A 252 -19.29 -8.44 -3.70
C GLY A 252 -18.76 -8.05 -5.08
N ASP A 253 -18.87 -6.76 -5.44
CA ASP A 253 -18.62 -6.21 -6.78
C ASP A 253 -19.48 -6.86 -7.89
N GLU A 254 -20.62 -7.44 -7.52
CA GLU A 254 -21.60 -8.06 -8.40
C GLU A 254 -22.91 -7.23 -8.49
N PRO A 255 -23.73 -7.36 -9.56
CA PRO A 255 -23.50 -8.12 -10.79
C PRO A 255 -22.78 -7.35 -11.93
N ASP A 256 -22.68 -6.01 -11.87
CA ASP A 256 -22.04 -5.22 -12.93
C ASP A 256 -20.78 -4.47 -12.44
N GLY A 257 -19.97 -5.16 -11.62
CA GLY A 257 -18.65 -4.69 -11.18
C GLY A 257 -18.68 -3.72 -9.99
N SER A 258 -17.49 -3.28 -9.62
CA SER A 258 -17.23 -2.64 -8.33
C SER A 258 -17.96 -1.30 -8.12
N GLY A 259 -18.45 -1.05 -6.91
CA GLY A 259 -19.08 0.24 -6.52
C GLY A 259 -20.53 0.44 -6.98
N LYS A 260 -21.14 -0.53 -7.67
CA LYS A 260 -22.53 -0.43 -8.17
C LYS A 260 -23.56 -0.24 -7.06
N PHE A 261 -23.42 -0.95 -5.94
CA PHE A 261 -24.40 -0.82 -4.86
C PHE A 261 -24.37 0.58 -4.25
N ILE A 262 -23.17 1.16 -4.14
CA ILE A 262 -22.95 2.54 -3.69
C ILE A 262 -23.61 3.51 -4.69
N THR A 263 -23.37 3.35 -5.99
CA THR A 263 -23.95 4.26 -6.99
C THR A 263 -25.47 4.24 -6.99
N ALA A 264 -26.09 3.06 -6.88
CA ALA A 264 -27.54 2.94 -6.79
C ALA A 264 -28.10 3.66 -5.55
N PHE A 265 -27.44 3.53 -4.40
CA PHE A 265 -27.85 4.22 -3.18
C PHE A 265 -27.75 5.74 -3.29
N PHE A 266 -26.64 6.24 -3.83
CA PHE A 266 -26.40 7.67 -4.02
C PHE A 266 -27.27 8.32 -5.11
N ARG A 267 -27.82 7.52 -6.04
CA ARG A 267 -28.79 7.97 -7.04
C ARG A 267 -30.23 8.07 -6.51
N SER A 268 -30.52 7.58 -5.31
CA SER A 268 -31.82 7.82 -4.69
C SER A 268 -32.03 9.32 -4.47
N GLU A 269 -33.24 9.82 -4.76
CA GLU A 269 -33.56 11.27 -4.77
C GLU A 269 -33.12 11.98 -3.48
N ALA A 270 -33.38 11.37 -2.32
CA ALA A 270 -33.04 11.96 -1.03
C ALA A 270 -31.53 12.05 -0.78
N VAL A 271 -30.74 11.07 -1.24
CA VAL A 271 -29.29 11.08 -1.09
C VAL A 271 -28.65 12.00 -2.11
N LYS A 272 -29.10 11.94 -3.37
CA LYS A 272 -28.65 12.82 -4.45
C LYS A 272 -28.85 14.29 -4.09
N THR A 273 -30.05 14.65 -3.61
CA THR A 273 -30.36 16.01 -3.15
C THR A 273 -29.44 16.44 -2.01
N GLY A 274 -29.24 15.58 -1.00
CA GLY A 274 -28.35 15.90 0.12
C GLY A 274 -26.88 16.07 -0.30
N VAL A 275 -26.41 15.32 -1.30
CA VAL A 275 -25.06 15.47 -1.87
C VAL A 275 -24.95 16.78 -2.65
N THR A 276 -25.94 17.11 -3.47
CA THR A 276 -26.01 18.41 -4.15
C THR A 276 -25.99 19.57 -3.14
N GLU A 277 -26.77 19.49 -2.07
CA GLU A 277 -26.76 20.51 -1.02
C GLU A 277 -25.42 20.59 -0.27
N LEU A 278 -24.76 19.45 -0.03
CA LEU A 278 -23.43 19.43 0.55
C LEU A 278 -22.42 20.17 -0.33
N LEU A 279 -22.35 19.85 -1.62
CA LEU A 279 -21.31 20.34 -2.52
C LEU A 279 -21.60 21.74 -3.07
N GLU A 280 -22.83 22.03 -3.47
CA GLU A 280 -23.16 23.26 -4.20
C GLU A 280 -23.63 24.40 -3.28
N ARG A 281 -24.09 24.11 -2.06
CA ARG A 281 -24.62 25.13 -1.13
C ARG A 281 -23.82 25.31 0.14
N ARG A 282 -23.11 24.27 0.58
CA ARG A 282 -22.38 24.26 1.86
C ARG A 282 -20.87 24.18 1.68
N ASP A 283 -20.42 24.03 0.43
CA ASP A 283 -19.04 23.82 0.04
C ASP A 283 -18.33 22.72 0.85
N GLY A 284 -19.05 21.62 1.08
CA GLY A 284 -18.52 20.44 1.74
C GLY A 284 -17.51 19.68 0.88
N LEU A 285 -16.85 18.69 1.49
CA LEU A 285 -15.88 17.85 0.82
C LEU A 285 -16.39 16.41 0.65
N MET A 286 -15.93 15.73 -0.39
CA MET A 286 -16.14 14.29 -0.54
C MET A 286 -14.83 13.59 -0.89
N CYS A 287 -14.62 12.40 -0.32
CA CYS A 287 -13.50 11.53 -0.67
C CYS A 287 -14.00 10.11 -0.92
N GLY A 288 -13.39 9.42 -1.88
CA GLY A 288 -13.62 8.00 -2.14
C GLY A 288 -12.30 7.29 -2.37
N ILE A 289 -12.04 6.25 -1.58
CA ILE A 289 -10.82 5.44 -1.70
C ILE A 289 -11.17 4.04 -2.20
N CYS A 290 -10.42 3.54 -3.19
CA CYS A 290 -10.60 2.22 -3.81
C CYS A 290 -12.06 2.04 -4.30
N ASN A 291 -12.89 1.26 -3.59
CA ASN A 291 -14.32 1.10 -3.90
C ASN A 291 -15.12 2.40 -3.86
N GLY A 292 -14.72 3.33 -2.99
CA GLY A 292 -15.25 4.68 -2.99
C GLY A 292 -14.93 5.45 -4.26
N PHE A 293 -13.70 5.36 -4.79
CA PHE A 293 -13.33 6.02 -6.04
C PHE A 293 -14.13 5.44 -7.22
N GLN A 294 -14.26 4.11 -7.28
CA GLN A 294 -15.10 3.42 -8.27
C GLN A 294 -16.56 3.90 -8.25
N ALA A 295 -17.12 4.15 -7.06
CA ALA A 295 -18.45 4.71 -6.95
C ALA A 295 -18.50 6.19 -7.40
N LEU A 296 -17.56 7.03 -6.93
CA LEU A 296 -17.55 8.46 -7.25
C LEU A 296 -17.35 8.73 -8.74
N ILE A 297 -16.52 7.95 -9.43
CA ILE A 297 -16.30 8.10 -10.88
C ILE A 297 -17.54 7.70 -11.66
N LYS A 298 -18.19 6.57 -11.31
CA LYS A 298 -19.46 6.12 -11.92
C LYS A 298 -20.64 7.05 -11.63
N LEU A 299 -20.59 7.82 -10.53
CA LEU A 299 -21.55 8.87 -10.22
C LEU A 299 -21.29 10.17 -10.97
N GLY A 300 -20.12 10.33 -11.60
CA GLY A 300 -19.71 11.60 -12.23
C GLY A 300 -19.21 12.67 -11.26
N LEU A 301 -19.13 12.36 -9.96
CA LEU A 301 -18.75 13.31 -8.92
C LEU A 301 -17.27 13.74 -9.04
N VAL A 302 -16.36 12.83 -9.35
CA VAL A 302 -14.94 13.17 -9.57
C VAL A 302 -14.64 13.76 -10.96
N PRO A 303 -15.20 13.32 -12.09
CA PRO A 303 -14.93 14.01 -13.35
C PRO A 303 -15.67 15.36 -13.47
N TYR A 304 -16.88 15.49 -12.94
CA TYR A 304 -17.80 16.61 -13.24
C TYR A 304 -18.28 17.39 -12.01
N GLY A 305 -17.95 16.97 -10.79
CA GLY A 305 -18.33 17.67 -9.55
C GLY A 305 -19.79 17.48 -9.10
N LYS A 306 -20.60 16.72 -9.87
CA LYS A 306 -22.03 16.52 -9.59
C LYS A 306 -22.47 15.13 -10.05
N ILE A 307 -23.59 14.65 -9.50
CA ILE A 307 -24.15 13.35 -9.88
C ILE A 307 -24.78 13.43 -11.27
N VAL A 308 -24.20 12.73 -12.25
CA VAL A 308 -24.70 12.59 -13.62
C VAL A 308 -24.75 11.13 -14.05
N ASP A 309 -25.50 10.85 -15.10
CA ASP A 309 -25.43 9.56 -15.78
C ASP A 309 -24.18 9.52 -16.67
N PRO A 310 -23.30 8.52 -16.51
CA PRO A 310 -22.15 8.37 -17.37
C PRO A 310 -22.59 7.94 -18.78
N ASP A 311 -21.83 8.36 -19.77
CA ASP A 311 -21.93 7.93 -21.16
C ASP A 311 -20.68 7.13 -21.57
N GLU A 312 -20.63 6.71 -22.84
CA GLU A 312 -19.51 5.94 -23.39
C GLU A 312 -18.16 6.69 -23.40
N ASN A 313 -18.19 8.03 -23.26
CA ASN A 313 -16.99 8.87 -23.25
C ASN A 313 -16.54 9.23 -21.83
N SER A 314 -17.29 8.82 -20.82
CA SER A 314 -17.00 9.08 -19.42
C SER A 314 -15.78 8.27 -18.96
N PRO A 315 -14.89 8.86 -18.14
CA PRO A 315 -13.75 8.13 -17.61
C PRO A 315 -14.25 7.07 -16.63
N THR A 316 -13.55 5.95 -16.53
CA THR A 316 -13.97 4.84 -15.66
C THR A 316 -12.79 4.08 -15.06
N LEU A 317 -13.11 3.22 -14.09
CA LEU A 317 -12.20 2.23 -13.53
C LEU A 317 -12.67 0.84 -13.95
N THR A 318 -11.74 0.00 -14.38
CA THR A 318 -12.01 -1.35 -14.87
C THR A 318 -10.92 -2.33 -14.45
N PHE A 319 -11.03 -3.59 -14.89
CA PHE A 319 -10.09 -4.65 -14.59
C PHE A 319 -8.64 -4.25 -14.86
N ASN A 320 -7.77 -4.60 -13.91
CA ASN A 320 -6.33 -4.49 -14.07
C ASN A 320 -5.89 -5.22 -15.35
N THR A 321 -4.87 -4.72 -16.05
CA THR A 321 -4.35 -5.34 -17.29
C THR A 321 -3.96 -6.81 -17.11
N ILE A 322 -3.45 -7.17 -15.93
CA ILE A 322 -3.04 -8.54 -15.61
C ILE A 322 -4.23 -9.47 -15.25
N MET A 323 -5.46 -8.93 -15.21
CA MET A 323 -6.71 -9.64 -14.86
C MET A 323 -6.68 -10.34 -13.48
N ARG A 324 -5.95 -9.76 -12.52
CA ARG A 324 -5.79 -10.28 -11.16
C ARG A 324 -5.84 -9.16 -10.13
N HIS A 325 -6.22 -9.53 -8.91
CA HIS A 325 -6.11 -8.67 -7.75
C HIS A 325 -4.64 -8.36 -7.44
N GLN A 326 -4.33 -7.08 -7.21
CA GLN A 326 -3.02 -6.60 -6.81
C GLN A 326 -3.06 -6.10 -5.37
N SER A 327 -2.15 -6.62 -4.54
CA SER A 327 -1.96 -6.25 -3.14
C SER A 327 -0.48 -5.95 -2.91
N ALA A 328 -0.13 -4.67 -2.91
CA ALA A 328 1.26 -4.23 -2.85
C ALA A 328 1.37 -2.85 -2.17
N ILE A 329 2.59 -2.43 -1.89
CA ILE A 329 2.92 -1.03 -1.62
C ILE A 329 3.46 -0.44 -2.93
N VAL A 330 2.87 0.66 -3.38
CA VAL A 330 3.30 1.38 -4.59
C VAL A 330 3.77 2.77 -4.23
N ARG A 331 4.45 3.44 -5.15
CA ARG A 331 4.74 4.87 -5.06
C ARG A 331 3.72 5.65 -5.89
N THR A 332 3.21 6.74 -5.33
CA THR A 332 2.38 7.69 -6.06
C THR A 332 2.98 9.08 -5.96
N ARG A 333 3.13 9.77 -7.09
CA ARG A 333 3.55 11.16 -7.16
C ARG A 333 2.36 12.11 -7.14
N ILE A 334 2.52 13.28 -6.53
CA ILE A 334 1.55 14.37 -6.59
C ILE A 334 1.66 15.06 -7.96
N ALA A 335 0.64 14.88 -8.79
CA ALA A 335 0.52 15.56 -10.08
C ALA A 335 -0.17 16.93 -9.93
N SER A 336 -1.12 17.04 -9.01
CA SER A 336 -1.84 18.28 -8.73
C SER A 336 -2.12 18.44 -7.25
N ASN A 337 -1.82 19.61 -6.71
CA ASN A 337 -2.18 19.99 -5.35
C ASN A 337 -3.40 20.93 -5.31
N LYS A 338 -4.26 20.92 -6.35
CA LYS A 338 -5.49 21.73 -6.48
C LYS A 338 -6.55 21.42 -5.42
N SER A 339 -6.64 20.16 -5.01
CA SER A 339 -7.67 19.74 -4.06
C SER A 339 -7.39 20.24 -2.65
N PRO A 340 -8.40 20.69 -1.89
CA PRO A 340 -8.26 20.92 -0.45
C PRO A 340 -7.73 19.70 0.32
N TRP A 341 -8.00 18.48 -0.17
CA TRP A 341 -7.44 17.25 0.37
C TRP A 341 -5.92 17.15 0.20
N LEU A 342 -5.33 17.85 -0.76
CA LEU A 342 -3.91 17.77 -1.10
C LEU A 342 -3.18 19.11 -0.90
N ARG A 343 -3.78 20.08 -0.21
CA ARG A 343 -3.20 21.43 -0.05
C ARG A 343 -1.91 21.49 0.77
N PHE A 344 -1.59 20.42 1.49
CA PHE A 344 -0.36 20.29 2.28
C PHE A 344 0.73 19.49 1.57
N THR A 345 0.51 19.13 0.30
CA THR A 345 1.50 18.48 -0.54
C THR A 345 2.01 19.43 -1.62
N HIS A 346 3.16 19.08 -2.19
CA HIS A 346 3.78 19.78 -3.28
C HIS A 346 3.84 18.91 -4.54
N VAL A 347 3.57 19.51 -5.71
CA VAL A 347 3.68 18.81 -7.00
C VAL A 347 5.09 18.25 -7.17
N GLY A 348 5.17 16.96 -7.45
CA GLY A 348 6.40 16.17 -7.56
C GLY A 348 6.77 15.38 -6.32
N GLU A 349 6.16 15.62 -5.16
CA GLU A 349 6.37 14.77 -3.99
C GLU A 349 5.86 13.34 -4.24
N VAL A 350 6.55 12.37 -3.65
CA VAL A 350 6.27 10.94 -3.80
C VAL A 350 5.94 10.33 -2.45
N TYR A 351 4.84 9.58 -2.43
CA TYR A 351 4.33 8.89 -1.24
C TYR A 351 4.19 7.40 -1.53
N SER A 352 4.60 6.56 -0.57
CA SER A 352 4.32 5.13 -0.56
C SER A 352 2.88 4.90 -0.07
N VAL A 353 2.12 4.07 -0.79
CA VAL A 353 0.69 3.85 -0.50
C VAL A 353 0.35 2.36 -0.68
N PRO A 354 -0.36 1.74 0.27
CA PRO A 354 -0.92 0.40 0.06
C PRO A 354 -2.00 0.41 -1.02
N ILE A 355 -2.03 -0.62 -1.86
CA ILE A 355 -3.11 -0.89 -2.79
C ILE A 355 -3.69 -2.29 -2.56
N SER A 356 -4.96 -2.47 -2.89
CA SER A 356 -5.67 -3.75 -2.82
C SER A 356 -6.88 -3.72 -3.75
N HIS A 357 -6.68 -4.02 -5.04
CA HIS A 357 -7.78 -3.96 -6.02
C HIS A 357 -7.60 -4.92 -7.20
N GLY A 358 -8.72 -5.42 -7.75
CA GLY A 358 -8.79 -6.11 -9.04
C GLY A 358 -9.28 -5.22 -10.20
N GLU A 359 -9.99 -4.13 -9.88
CA GLU A 359 -10.63 -3.22 -10.83
C GLU A 359 -10.18 -1.77 -10.61
N GLY A 360 -8.86 -1.53 -10.61
CA GLY A 360 -8.28 -0.21 -10.32
C GLY A 360 -7.81 0.56 -11.54
N ARG A 361 -7.97 0.02 -12.76
CA ARG A 361 -7.38 0.58 -13.97
C ARG A 361 -8.18 1.78 -14.46
N PHE A 362 -7.60 2.98 -14.39
CA PHE A 362 -8.16 4.19 -14.98
C PHE A 362 -8.07 4.16 -16.50
N VAL A 363 -9.20 4.36 -17.17
CA VAL A 363 -9.32 4.40 -18.63
C VAL A 363 -10.17 5.61 -19.04
N ALA A 364 -9.66 6.36 -20.02
CA ALA A 364 -10.32 7.50 -20.64
C ALA A 364 -9.73 7.73 -22.04
N ALA A 365 -10.47 8.46 -22.89
CA ALA A 365 -9.93 8.90 -24.17
C ALA A 365 -8.70 9.81 -23.97
N PRO A 366 -7.67 9.76 -24.83
CA PRO A 366 -6.46 10.58 -24.69
C PRO A 366 -6.75 12.08 -24.55
N GLU A 367 -7.74 12.59 -25.29
CA GLU A 367 -8.18 13.99 -25.26
C GLU A 367 -8.73 14.36 -23.88
N LEU A 368 -9.53 13.47 -23.28
CA LEU A 368 -10.07 13.67 -21.94
C LEU A 368 -8.95 13.63 -20.88
N ILE A 369 -7.96 12.75 -21.03
CA ILE A 369 -6.79 12.71 -20.13
C ILE A 369 -6.03 14.04 -20.18
N ARG A 370 -5.78 14.58 -21.38
CA ARG A 370 -5.15 15.90 -21.54
C ARG A 370 -5.98 17.00 -20.88
N GLN A 371 -7.29 17.01 -21.11
CA GLN A 371 -8.20 17.98 -20.47
C GLN A 371 -8.17 17.88 -18.94
N LEU A 372 -8.18 16.67 -18.38
CA LEU A 372 -8.06 16.45 -16.94
C LEU A 372 -6.71 16.95 -16.41
N ALA A 373 -5.62 16.75 -17.15
CA ALA A 373 -4.30 17.25 -16.78
C ALA A 373 -4.25 18.78 -16.77
N GLU A 374 -4.72 19.42 -17.85
CA GLU A 374 -4.79 20.89 -18.01
C GLU A 374 -5.65 21.55 -16.93
N ASN A 375 -6.76 20.91 -16.56
CA ASN A 375 -7.65 21.37 -15.48
C ASN A 375 -7.09 21.10 -14.07
N GLY A 376 -5.92 20.46 -13.95
CA GLY A 376 -5.36 20.05 -12.67
C GLY A 376 -6.17 18.98 -11.94
N GLN A 377 -7.00 18.22 -12.66
CA GLN A 377 -7.84 17.17 -12.11
C GLN A 377 -7.10 15.84 -11.94
N ILE A 378 -6.00 15.59 -12.66
CA ILE A 378 -5.11 14.47 -12.34
C ILE A 378 -4.36 14.81 -11.05
N ALA A 379 -4.75 14.17 -9.96
CA ALA A 379 -4.26 14.48 -8.62
C ALA A 379 -2.98 13.71 -8.30
N THR A 380 -2.98 12.41 -8.60
CA THR A 380 -1.90 11.49 -8.29
C THR A 380 -1.65 10.52 -9.44
N GLN A 381 -0.38 10.18 -9.65
CA GLN A 381 0.06 9.18 -10.63
C GLN A 381 0.91 8.11 -9.97
N TYR A 382 0.81 6.85 -10.43
CA TYR A 382 1.77 5.81 -10.09
C TYR A 382 3.17 6.21 -10.55
N ALA A 383 4.17 6.03 -9.69
CA ALA A 383 5.52 6.52 -9.91
C ALA A 383 6.56 5.40 -9.80
N ASP A 384 7.60 5.49 -10.61
CA ASP A 384 8.77 4.61 -10.54
C ASP A 384 9.70 4.94 -9.36
N LEU A 385 10.88 4.33 -9.36
CA LEU A 385 11.87 4.53 -8.30
C LEU A 385 12.48 5.94 -8.30
N ASP A 386 12.50 6.62 -9.45
CA ASP A 386 13.01 7.97 -9.65
C ASP A 386 11.93 9.04 -9.39
N GLY A 387 10.68 8.62 -9.18
CA GLY A 387 9.55 9.48 -8.85
C GLY A 387 8.78 10.01 -10.07
N HIS A 388 9.02 9.43 -11.25
CA HIS A 388 8.35 9.78 -12.50
C HIS A 388 7.16 8.88 -12.77
N ALA A 389 6.14 9.43 -13.42
CA ALA A 389 4.98 8.66 -13.86
C ALA A 389 5.43 7.53 -14.80
N SER A 390 4.97 6.30 -14.54
CA SER A 390 5.45 5.13 -15.27
C SER A 390 4.31 4.22 -15.75
N ASN A 391 4.47 3.68 -16.96
CA ASN A 391 3.60 2.63 -17.50
C ASN A 391 4.18 1.22 -17.28
N ASP A 392 5.34 1.11 -16.62
CA ASP A 392 5.88 -0.17 -16.20
C ASP A 392 4.94 -0.81 -15.18
N ILE A 393 4.56 -2.07 -15.42
CA ILE A 393 3.63 -2.82 -14.57
C ILE A 393 4.19 -3.03 -13.15
N ALA A 394 5.51 -2.98 -12.98
CA ALA A 394 6.17 -3.02 -11.67
C ALA A 394 5.81 -1.82 -10.78
N PHE A 395 5.47 -0.67 -11.39
CA PHE A 395 5.19 0.58 -10.68
C PHE A 395 3.73 1.04 -10.84
N ASN A 396 3.11 0.74 -11.98
CA ASN A 396 1.69 0.96 -12.31
C ASN A 396 0.97 -0.40 -12.41
N PRO A 397 0.61 -1.02 -11.28
CA PRO A 397 0.24 -2.43 -11.20
C PRO A 397 -1.13 -2.78 -11.81
N ASN A 398 -1.94 -1.78 -12.15
CA ASN A 398 -3.21 -1.97 -12.86
C ASN A 398 -3.16 -1.57 -14.34
N GLY A 399 -2.07 -0.94 -14.79
CA GLY A 399 -1.93 -0.44 -16.15
C GLY A 399 -2.85 0.74 -16.48
N SER A 400 -3.06 1.64 -15.51
CA SER A 400 -3.86 2.86 -15.71
C SER A 400 -3.26 3.77 -16.79
N CYS A 401 -4.10 4.37 -17.64
CA CYS A 401 -3.66 5.29 -18.68
C CYS A 401 -2.95 6.51 -18.06
N CYS A 402 -1.81 6.92 -18.64
CA CYS A 402 -0.95 8.00 -18.14
C CYS A 402 -0.60 7.85 -16.64
N ALA A 403 -0.48 6.59 -16.17
CA ALA A 403 -0.25 6.25 -14.77
C ALA A 403 -1.24 6.89 -13.78
N VAL A 404 -2.44 7.30 -14.21
CA VAL A 404 -3.41 7.99 -13.35
C VAL A 404 -3.85 7.07 -12.22
N GLU A 405 -3.69 7.53 -10.98
CA GLU A 405 -4.03 6.77 -9.79
C GLU A 405 -5.18 7.41 -9.00
N GLY A 406 -5.30 8.74 -9.06
CA GLY A 406 -6.38 9.49 -8.44
C GLY A 406 -6.69 10.78 -9.19
N ILE A 407 -7.95 11.18 -9.16
CA ILE A 407 -8.46 12.40 -9.81
C ILE A 407 -9.36 13.20 -8.88
N THR A 408 -9.63 14.46 -9.24
CA THR A 408 -10.48 15.39 -8.47
C THR A 408 -11.57 16.00 -9.34
N SER A 409 -12.64 16.48 -8.69
CA SER A 409 -13.65 17.34 -9.33
C SER A 409 -13.02 18.61 -9.92
N PRO A 410 -13.70 19.29 -10.87
CA PRO A 410 -13.18 20.53 -11.45
C PRO A 410 -12.85 21.63 -10.43
N ASP A 411 -13.54 21.63 -9.28
CA ASP A 411 -13.32 22.55 -8.15
C ASP A 411 -12.40 21.97 -7.05
N GLY A 412 -11.91 20.73 -7.21
CA GLY A 412 -11.03 20.04 -6.28
C GLY A 412 -11.68 19.44 -5.03
N ARG A 413 -12.97 19.70 -4.74
CA ARG A 413 -13.61 19.33 -3.45
C ARG A 413 -13.98 17.85 -3.32
N VAL A 414 -14.18 17.16 -4.45
CA VAL A 414 -14.37 15.71 -4.52
C VAL A 414 -13.04 15.07 -4.94
N PHE A 415 -12.52 14.15 -4.14
CA PHE A 415 -11.27 13.44 -4.41
C PHE A 415 -11.48 11.93 -4.49
N GLY A 416 -11.04 11.30 -5.58
CA GLY A 416 -11.05 9.85 -5.77
C GLY A 416 -9.64 9.30 -5.95
N LYS A 417 -9.31 8.22 -5.24
CA LYS A 417 -7.97 7.61 -5.25
C LYS A 417 -8.06 6.08 -5.11
N MET A 418 -7.16 5.32 -5.75
CA MET A 418 -7.11 3.85 -5.58
C MET A 418 -6.28 3.40 -4.38
N GLY A 419 -5.17 4.08 -4.09
CA GLY A 419 -4.29 3.82 -2.96
C GLY A 419 -4.92 4.18 -1.62
N HIS A 420 -4.76 3.27 -0.66
CA HIS A 420 -5.32 3.34 0.68
C HIS A 420 -4.47 4.18 1.63
N SER A 421 -4.53 5.50 1.49
CA SER A 421 -3.85 6.43 2.41
C SER A 421 -4.34 6.29 3.86
N GLU A 422 -5.53 5.74 4.10
CA GLU A 422 -6.09 5.45 5.43
C GLU A 422 -5.46 4.22 6.09
N ARG A 423 -4.74 3.37 5.33
CA ARG A 423 -4.03 2.19 5.84
C ARG A 423 -2.59 2.51 6.29
N ALA A 424 -2.22 3.78 6.33
CA ALA A 424 -0.96 4.22 6.93
C ALA A 424 -1.04 4.25 8.46
N GLY A 425 0.05 3.91 9.13
CA GLY A 425 0.09 3.89 10.58
C GLY A 425 1.48 3.68 11.15
N LYS A 426 1.64 4.02 12.43
CA LYS A 426 2.90 3.84 13.13
C LYS A 426 3.33 2.37 13.14
N ASP A 427 4.61 2.13 12.89
CA ASP A 427 5.27 0.82 12.88
C ASP A 427 4.76 -0.15 11.80
N LEU A 428 3.93 0.30 10.84
CA LEU A 428 3.54 -0.49 9.66
C LEU A 428 4.59 -0.40 8.55
N TYR A 429 4.67 -1.45 7.73
CA TYR A 429 5.49 -1.51 6.51
C TYR A 429 6.97 -1.16 6.70
N ARG A 430 7.56 -1.43 7.87
CA ARG A 430 8.94 -1.03 8.21
C ARG A 430 10.01 -1.54 7.24
N ASN A 431 9.75 -2.66 6.57
CA ASN A 431 10.63 -3.26 5.57
C ASN A 431 10.47 -2.66 4.16
N VAL A 432 9.54 -1.72 3.97
CA VAL A 432 9.33 -0.98 2.73
C VAL A 432 9.46 0.52 3.05
N PRO A 433 10.67 1.09 2.96
CA PRO A 433 10.88 2.50 3.29
C PRO A 433 10.08 3.43 2.37
N GLY A 434 9.59 4.54 2.94
CA GLY A 434 8.92 5.61 2.19
C GLY A 434 8.16 6.55 3.11
N GLU A 435 7.68 7.66 2.55
CA GLU A 435 6.74 8.55 3.23
C GLU A 435 5.32 8.06 2.96
N TYR A 436 4.56 7.77 4.00
CA TYR A 436 3.20 7.23 3.90
C TYR A 436 2.13 8.27 4.24
N ASP A 437 2.49 9.31 5.00
CA ASP A 437 1.56 10.34 5.43
C ASP A 437 1.61 11.55 4.50
N MET A 438 0.70 11.56 3.52
CA MET A 438 0.45 12.73 2.67
C MET A 438 -0.39 13.83 3.34
N ARG A 439 -0.71 13.67 4.62
CA ARG A 439 -1.46 14.63 5.45
C ARG A 439 -2.82 15.03 4.89
N MET A 440 -3.40 14.20 4.02
CA MET A 440 -4.62 14.54 3.28
C MET A 440 -5.85 14.69 4.18
N PHE A 441 -5.90 13.92 5.27
CA PHE A 441 -7.00 13.99 6.23
C PHE A 441 -6.89 15.24 7.10
N GLU A 442 -5.67 15.61 7.50
CA GLU A 442 -5.40 16.88 8.21
C GLU A 442 -5.77 18.07 7.33
N ALA A 443 -5.34 18.04 6.06
CA ALA A 443 -5.66 19.03 5.05
C ALA A 443 -7.17 19.25 4.89
N ALA A 444 -7.95 18.16 4.82
CA ALA A 444 -9.40 18.19 4.73
C ALA A 444 -10.08 18.75 5.98
N VAL A 445 -9.56 18.45 7.18
CA VAL A 445 -10.06 19.07 8.42
C VAL A 445 -9.76 20.57 8.44
N LYS A 446 -8.54 20.96 8.06
CA LYS A 446 -8.08 22.36 8.03
C LYS A 446 -8.78 23.21 6.98
N TYR A 447 -9.40 22.61 5.98
CA TYR A 447 -10.27 23.32 5.04
C TYR A 447 -11.43 24.02 5.78
N PHE A 448 -11.98 23.43 6.85
CA PHE A 448 -13.13 23.98 7.59
C PHE A 448 -12.77 25.02 8.67
N ALA A 449 -11.49 25.37 8.83
CA ALA A 449 -10.98 26.24 9.90
C ALA A 449 -11.28 27.74 9.71
#